data_AF-A0A840RI07-F1
#
_entry.id   AF-A0A840RI07-F1
#
_cell.length_a   1.000
_cell.length_b   1.000
_cell.length_c   1.000
_cell.angle_alpha   90.00
_cell.angle_beta   90.00
_cell.angle_gamma   90.00
#
_symmetry.space_group_name_H-M   'P 1'
#
loop_
_entity.id
_entity.type
_entity.pdbx_description
1 polymer ?
#
loop_
_entity_poly.entity_id
_entity_poly.type
_entity_poly.pdbx_seq_one_letter_code
_entity_poly.pdbx_strand_id
1 'polypeptide(L)'
;MSSGGYKPLVKHEGTWRVDGFSHFVHSKKPGTRIKVHFSQVGPEVSGQPFNKDALLKDESGEAKSLELKVHVARLRHFRTGTVWRNGKCVGIPNEQREFQIDPGRIKFINFDNQFQHEGISADSILPASYFQMARSSRKELYNALYALVPVLFDNRTKWLVLPAAELLTFYFGASDRMLSWILSGTYRDKVRGQFLKAEDTVELHTDESLSLRERATFGRSYASEAGAEALHTPHKYLTWVSTANHFEKKLSTLVIKALFPFEGMTRLTVVGKAYKLGQGDNAAWTFFGMRMLRCTHGPGFEMLRIVTGVPAKDGAGGPGGSKGQVPPVFDPKFDEDQFTRDELMYDLPADPRLRRLRREAFENPFPNFKGIGTEFVRPKAPGHSAQGYHEDVEIDGLTHGEGEGSGEGSGLLGTDFVQSDLQEARQLETFLNVIDALRPSRKYRTLISRGSRANRNLRARRRCPGSVSPIQRRKTGE
;
A
#
# COMPACT_ATOMS: atom_id res chain seq x y z
N MET A 1 -7.55 -0.47 -3.46
CA MET A 1 -6.63 0.67 -3.44
C MET A 1 -7.32 1.86 -4.06
N SER A 2 -8.02 2.63 -3.23
CA SER A 2 -8.50 3.95 -3.62
C SER A 2 -7.34 4.78 -4.16
N SER A 3 -7.45 5.25 -5.40
CA SER A 3 -6.51 6.13 -6.11
C SER A 3 -6.50 7.57 -5.53
N GLY A 4 -6.68 7.70 -4.21
CA GLY A 4 -6.42 8.93 -3.49
C GLY A 4 -4.92 9.20 -3.56
N GLY A 5 -4.52 10.12 -4.42
CA GLY A 5 -3.12 10.49 -4.60
C GLY A 5 -2.43 10.74 -3.25
N TYR A 6 -1.16 10.37 -3.14
CA TYR A 6 -0.36 10.57 -1.94
C TYR A 6 -0.14 12.08 -1.73
N LYS A 7 -0.99 12.68 -0.90
CA LYS A 7 -1.06 14.14 -0.66
C LYS A 7 0.30 14.83 -0.46
N PRO A 8 1.28 14.24 0.26
CA PRO A 8 2.59 14.87 0.38
C PRO A 8 3.31 15.06 -0.95
N LEU A 9 3.18 14.12 -1.90
CA LEU A 9 3.80 14.22 -3.23
C LEU A 9 3.14 15.28 -4.12
N VAL A 10 1.89 15.69 -3.84
CA VAL A 10 1.21 16.74 -4.60
C VAL A 10 1.93 18.09 -4.48
N LYS A 11 2.67 18.31 -3.39
CA LYS A 11 3.42 19.54 -3.13
C LYS A 11 4.75 19.62 -3.88
N HIS A 12 5.15 18.54 -4.55
CA HIS A 12 6.42 18.43 -5.25
C HIS A 12 6.15 18.36 -6.74
N GLU A 13 6.34 19.49 -7.43
CA GLU A 13 6.17 19.56 -8.88
C GLU A 13 7.13 18.61 -9.61
N GLY A 14 6.71 18.13 -10.78
CA GLY A 14 7.49 17.25 -11.63
C GLY A 14 7.12 15.77 -11.53
N THR A 15 7.95 14.95 -12.17
CA THR A 15 7.79 13.50 -12.24
C THR A 15 8.91 12.83 -11.45
N TRP A 16 8.56 12.02 -10.46
CA TRP A 16 9.47 11.49 -9.44
C TRP A 16 9.47 9.97 -9.49
N ARG A 17 10.62 9.36 -9.77
CA ARG A 17 10.80 7.92 -9.71
C ARG A 17 11.26 7.50 -8.32
N VAL A 18 10.65 6.49 -7.73
CA VAL A 18 11.10 5.90 -6.46
C VAL A 18 12.41 5.15 -6.70
N ASP A 19 13.45 5.51 -5.96
CA ASP A 19 14.77 4.87 -6.02
C ASP A 19 14.92 3.76 -4.99
N GLY A 20 14.29 3.93 -3.83
CA GLY A 20 14.32 2.93 -2.78
C GLY A 20 13.98 3.49 -1.40
N PHE A 21 14.24 2.67 -0.40
CA PHE A 21 13.99 2.96 1.01
C PHE A 21 15.31 2.89 1.75
N SER A 22 15.68 3.92 2.50
CA SER A 22 16.91 3.90 3.28
C SER A 22 16.64 3.39 4.69
N HIS A 23 16.57 4.31 5.65
CA HIS A 23 16.62 4.01 7.06
C HIS A 23 15.41 4.52 7.82
N PHE A 24 15.17 3.88 8.96
CA PHE A 24 14.17 4.30 9.91
C PHE A 24 14.60 5.60 10.58
N VAL A 25 13.66 6.52 10.73
CA VAL A 25 13.90 7.84 11.30
C VAL A 25 13.05 8.04 12.54
N HIS A 26 13.67 8.59 13.59
CA HIS A 26 12.92 9.08 14.74
C HIS A 26 12.05 10.26 14.31
N SER A 27 10.82 10.31 14.83
CA SER A 27 9.86 11.34 14.48
C SER A 27 9.10 11.76 15.72
N LYS A 28 8.86 13.07 15.86
CA LYS A 28 8.01 13.62 16.94
C LYS A 28 6.57 13.14 16.86
N LYS A 29 6.08 12.75 15.67
CA LYS A 29 4.72 12.24 15.52
C LYS A 29 4.72 10.72 15.79
N PRO A 30 3.66 10.18 16.40
CA PRO A 30 3.56 8.75 16.68
C PRO A 30 3.82 7.86 15.46
N GLY A 31 4.34 6.67 15.76
CA GLY A 31 4.59 5.60 14.80
C GLY A 31 5.96 5.62 14.13
N THR A 32 6.38 4.46 13.66
CA THR A 32 7.66 4.25 12.99
C THR A 32 7.63 4.87 11.58
N ARG A 33 8.69 5.60 11.23
CA ARG A 33 8.85 6.22 9.90
C ARG A 33 10.11 5.76 9.21
N ILE A 34 10.06 5.78 7.89
CA ILE A 34 11.16 5.42 7.00
C ILE A 34 11.29 6.47 5.90
N LYS A 35 12.51 6.70 5.42
CA LYS A 35 12.79 7.58 4.28
C LYS A 35 12.59 6.84 2.96
N VAL A 36 11.80 7.45 2.07
CA VAL A 36 11.66 7.06 0.67
C VAL A 36 12.41 8.08 -0.18
N HIS A 37 13.27 7.59 -1.06
CA HIS A 37 14.09 8.43 -1.93
C HIS A 37 13.57 8.39 -3.35
N PHE A 38 13.64 9.55 -4.00
CA PHE A 38 13.18 9.74 -5.36
C PHE A 38 14.20 10.52 -6.17
N SER A 39 14.29 10.19 -7.45
CA SER A 39 14.98 10.99 -8.47
C SER A 39 13.96 11.60 -9.42
N GLN A 40 14.17 12.86 -9.79
CA GLN A 40 13.34 13.50 -10.80
C GLN A 40 13.66 12.95 -12.19
N VAL A 41 12.63 12.56 -12.93
CA VAL A 41 12.73 12.02 -14.29
C VAL A 41 12.02 12.92 -15.30
N GLY A 42 12.45 12.85 -16.56
CA GLY A 42 11.84 13.60 -17.65
C GLY A 42 10.38 13.21 -17.85
N PRO A 43 9.48 14.17 -18.19
CA PRO A 43 8.06 13.87 -18.38
C PRO A 43 7.80 12.90 -19.53
N GLU A 44 8.65 12.94 -20.56
CA GLU A 44 8.66 12.08 -21.76
C GLU A 44 9.07 10.62 -21.44
N VAL A 45 9.75 10.39 -20.30
CA VAL A 45 10.45 9.13 -20.01
C VAL A 45 9.59 8.18 -19.15
N SER A 46 8.29 8.46 -19.02
CA SER A 46 7.36 7.66 -18.20
C SER A 46 7.31 6.18 -18.59
N GLY A 47 7.61 5.84 -19.85
CA GLY A 47 7.67 4.46 -20.33
C GLY A 47 8.99 3.72 -20.05
N GLN A 48 10.09 4.44 -19.81
CA GLN A 48 11.41 3.85 -19.55
C GLN A 48 12.20 4.65 -18.50
N PRO A 49 11.67 4.80 -17.27
CA PRO A 49 12.24 5.69 -16.24
C PRO A 49 13.60 5.22 -15.70
N PHE A 50 14.13 4.11 -16.22
CA PHE A 50 15.41 3.50 -15.85
C PHE A 50 16.49 3.66 -16.90
N ASN A 51 16.21 4.37 -18.00
CA ASN A 51 17.22 4.67 -18.99
C ASN A 51 18.30 5.57 -18.40
N LYS A 52 19.50 5.49 -18.98
CA LYS A 52 20.65 6.30 -18.56
C LYS A 52 20.33 7.80 -18.61
N ASP A 53 19.50 8.20 -19.57
CA ASP A 53 19.18 9.62 -19.79
C ASP A 53 17.79 10.00 -19.23
N ALA A 54 17.21 9.14 -18.38
CA ALA A 54 15.87 9.38 -17.83
C ALA A 54 15.84 10.50 -16.77
N LEU A 55 16.97 10.75 -16.10
CA LEU A 55 17.04 11.72 -15.01
C LEU A 55 17.08 13.15 -15.54
N LEU A 56 16.26 14.03 -14.94
CA LEU A 56 16.37 15.46 -15.18
C LEU A 56 17.55 16.03 -14.37
N LYS A 57 18.55 16.51 -15.10
CA LYS A 57 19.73 17.17 -14.56
C LYS A 57 19.52 18.68 -14.54
N ASP A 58 20.02 19.33 -13.50
CA ASP A 58 20.07 20.79 -13.44
C ASP A 58 21.28 21.35 -14.22
N GLU A 59 21.48 22.67 -14.15
CA GLU A 59 22.60 23.36 -14.81
C GLU A 59 23.98 22.87 -14.35
N SER A 60 24.07 22.28 -13.16
CA SER A 60 25.30 21.67 -12.64
C SER A 60 25.53 20.24 -13.15
N GLY A 61 24.57 19.69 -13.89
CA GLY A 61 24.60 18.30 -14.38
C GLY A 61 24.15 17.26 -13.35
N GLU A 62 23.69 17.69 -12.17
CA GLU A 62 23.24 16.81 -11.10
C GLU A 62 21.73 16.58 -11.18
N ALA A 63 21.30 15.35 -10.90
CA ALA A 63 19.88 15.02 -10.92
C ALA A 63 19.19 15.47 -9.62
N LYS A 64 18.00 16.08 -9.75
CA LYS A 64 17.23 16.50 -8.57
C LYS A 64 16.73 15.30 -7.78
N SER A 65 16.84 15.38 -6.46
CA SER A 65 16.36 14.36 -5.53
C SER A 65 15.24 14.87 -4.63
N LEU A 66 14.36 13.98 -4.24
CA LEU A 66 13.36 14.21 -3.21
C LEU A 66 13.43 13.11 -2.14
N GLU A 67 13.30 13.50 -0.87
CA GLU A 67 13.18 12.58 0.26
C GLU A 67 11.82 12.78 0.93
N LEU A 68 11.10 11.68 1.19
CA LEU A 68 9.88 11.70 1.99
C LEU A 68 9.99 10.79 3.21
N LYS A 69 9.64 11.33 4.37
CA LYS A 69 9.50 10.57 5.62
C LYS A 69 8.07 10.02 5.70
N VAL A 70 7.92 8.73 5.43
CA VAL A 70 6.61 8.07 5.37
C VAL A 70 6.40 7.17 6.58
N HIS A 71 5.16 7.04 7.03
CA HIS A 71 4.81 6.03 8.04
C HIS A 71 4.98 4.64 7.43
N VAL A 72 5.52 3.68 8.18
CA VAL A 72 5.82 2.34 7.68
C VAL A 72 4.62 1.58 7.12
N ALA A 73 3.43 1.85 7.67
CA ALA A 73 2.16 1.34 7.15
C ALA A 73 1.94 1.68 5.66
N ARG A 74 2.54 2.77 5.18
CA ARG A 74 2.40 3.24 3.79
C ARG A 74 3.47 2.67 2.85
N LEU A 75 4.37 1.80 3.34
CA LEU A 75 5.42 1.19 2.51
C LEU A 75 4.85 0.50 1.28
N ARG A 76 3.71 -0.20 1.40
CA ARG A 76 3.07 -0.91 0.28
C ARG A 76 2.62 -0.03 -0.89
N HIS A 77 2.50 1.28 -0.69
CA HIS A 77 2.13 2.20 -1.74
C HIS A 77 3.31 2.60 -2.61
N PHE A 78 4.52 2.53 -2.07
CA PHE A 78 5.75 2.84 -2.82
C PHE A 78 6.42 1.55 -3.24
N ARG A 79 6.93 1.54 -4.47
CA ARG A 79 7.70 0.42 -5.03
C ARG A 79 8.87 1.01 -5.77
N THR A 80 10.04 0.40 -5.63
CA THR A 80 11.21 0.84 -6.39
C THR A 80 10.85 0.86 -7.87
N GLY A 81 11.25 1.93 -8.53
CA GLY A 81 11.00 2.20 -9.93
C GLY A 81 9.60 2.65 -10.33
N THR A 82 8.65 2.74 -9.41
CA THR A 82 7.39 3.43 -9.72
C THR A 82 7.62 4.92 -9.93
N VAL A 83 6.86 5.50 -10.85
CA VAL A 83 6.94 6.89 -11.26
C VAL A 83 5.70 7.62 -10.79
N TRP A 84 5.89 8.76 -10.13
CA TRP A 84 4.84 9.54 -9.48
C TRP A 84 4.80 10.95 -10.03
N ARG A 85 3.59 11.46 -10.26
CA ARG A 85 3.33 12.84 -10.69
C ARG A 85 2.10 13.35 -9.96
N ASN A 86 2.18 14.51 -9.32
CA ASN A 86 1.06 15.13 -8.60
C ASN A 86 0.38 14.17 -7.61
N GLY A 87 1.19 13.40 -6.87
CA GLY A 87 0.71 12.41 -5.91
C GLY A 87 0.10 11.13 -6.49
N LYS A 88 0.00 10.98 -7.81
CA LYS A 88 -0.49 9.75 -8.45
C LYS A 88 0.66 8.94 -9.01
N CYS A 89 0.57 7.61 -8.93
CA CYS A 89 1.48 6.72 -9.65
C CYS A 89 1.09 6.76 -11.14
N VAL A 90 2.00 7.20 -11.99
CA VAL A 90 1.80 7.39 -13.44
C VAL A 90 2.65 6.43 -14.30
N GLY A 91 3.52 5.64 -13.67
CA GLY A 91 4.35 4.67 -14.38
C GLY A 91 4.86 3.57 -13.46
N ILE A 92 5.01 2.38 -14.03
CA ILE A 92 5.56 1.20 -13.36
C ILE A 92 6.63 0.57 -14.26
N PRO A 93 7.58 -0.19 -13.72
CA PRO A 93 8.45 -1.02 -14.55
C PRO A 93 7.63 -1.96 -15.42
N ASN A 94 8.06 -2.20 -16.66
CA ASN A 94 7.34 -2.96 -17.68
C ASN A 94 8.02 -4.27 -18.09
N GLU A 95 9.34 -4.42 -17.92
CA GLU A 95 10.02 -5.67 -18.23
C GLU A 95 9.68 -6.73 -17.18
N GLN A 96 8.69 -7.56 -17.49
CA GLN A 96 8.27 -8.70 -16.68
C GLN A 96 9.04 -9.96 -17.06
N ARG A 97 9.50 -10.70 -16.06
CA ARG A 97 10.15 -12.01 -16.23
C ARG A 97 9.70 -12.99 -15.15
N GLU A 98 9.67 -14.26 -15.50
CA GLU A 98 9.49 -15.36 -14.55
C GLU A 98 10.84 -16.05 -14.32
N PHE A 99 11.18 -16.27 -13.05
CA PHE A 99 12.40 -16.97 -12.65
C PHE A 99 12.07 -18.10 -11.70
N GLN A 100 12.69 -19.25 -11.91
CA GLN A 100 12.77 -20.28 -10.89
C GLN A 100 13.92 -19.94 -9.95
N ILE A 101 13.68 -19.93 -8.64
CA ILE A 101 14.65 -19.52 -7.63
C ILE A 101 14.72 -20.53 -6.48
N ASP A 102 15.82 -20.47 -5.73
CA ASP A 102 15.97 -21.12 -4.42
C ASP A 102 16.09 -20.06 -3.31
N PRO A 103 14.99 -19.77 -2.58
CA PRO A 103 14.99 -18.86 -1.44
C PRO A 103 15.98 -19.23 -0.34
N GLY A 104 16.29 -20.51 -0.15
CA GLY A 104 17.19 -20.98 0.91
C GLY A 104 18.64 -20.54 0.71
N ARG A 105 18.99 -20.08 -0.49
CA ARG A 105 20.33 -19.59 -0.86
C ARG A 105 20.42 -18.05 -0.92
N ILE A 106 19.42 -17.36 -0.36
CA ILE A 106 19.40 -15.90 -0.31
C ILE A 106 20.62 -15.34 0.45
N LYS A 107 21.23 -14.29 -0.10
CA LYS A 107 22.26 -13.49 0.58
C LYS A 107 21.83 -12.04 0.66
N PHE A 108 22.07 -11.39 1.80
CA PHE A 108 21.82 -9.96 1.95
C PHE A 108 23.09 -9.16 1.73
N ILE A 109 22.98 -8.13 0.91
CA ILE A 109 24.09 -7.27 0.52
C ILE A 109 23.62 -5.82 0.63
N ASN A 110 24.49 -4.95 1.14
CA ASN A 110 24.21 -3.51 1.16
C ASN A 110 24.32 -2.94 -0.25
N PHE A 111 23.48 -1.96 -0.56
CA PHE A 111 23.34 -1.37 -1.88
C PHE A 111 24.65 -0.92 -2.54
N ASP A 112 25.46 -0.13 -1.82
CA ASP A 112 26.64 0.54 -2.40
C ASP A 112 27.94 0.08 -1.72
N ASN A 113 27.95 -1.18 -1.26
CA ASN A 113 29.16 -1.89 -0.87
C ASN A 113 29.76 -2.58 -2.09
N GLN A 114 31.10 -2.69 -2.12
CA GLN A 114 31.80 -3.51 -3.09
C GLN A 114 31.25 -4.94 -3.04
N PHE A 115 30.75 -5.40 -4.17
CA PHE A 115 30.20 -6.73 -4.34
C PHE A 115 31.32 -7.67 -4.74
N GLN A 116 31.51 -8.74 -3.96
CA GLN A 116 32.39 -9.85 -4.30
C GLN A 116 31.67 -11.17 -4.02
N HIS A 117 31.39 -11.93 -5.07
CA HIS A 117 30.73 -13.23 -4.94
C HIS A 117 31.03 -14.13 -6.14
N GLU A 118 31.42 -15.38 -5.91
CA GLU A 118 31.69 -16.38 -6.97
C GLU A 118 32.65 -15.87 -8.07
N GLY A 119 33.70 -15.14 -7.67
CA GLY A 119 34.68 -14.58 -8.60
C GLY A 119 34.20 -13.32 -9.36
N ILE A 120 32.96 -12.89 -9.15
CA ILE A 120 32.42 -11.64 -9.71
C ILE A 120 32.72 -10.51 -8.72
N SER A 121 33.38 -9.46 -9.22
CA SER A 121 33.66 -8.23 -8.47
C SER A 121 33.00 -7.03 -9.15
N ALA A 122 32.28 -6.22 -8.39
CA ALA A 122 31.68 -4.98 -8.87
C ALA A 122 31.66 -3.92 -7.75
N ASP A 123 31.62 -2.64 -8.11
CA ASP A 123 31.61 -1.55 -7.13
C ASP A 123 30.34 -1.53 -6.27
N SER A 124 29.23 -2.05 -6.80
CA SER A 124 27.92 -2.09 -6.14
C SER A 124 27.08 -3.20 -6.74
N ILE A 125 26.15 -3.73 -5.94
CA ILE A 125 25.16 -4.70 -6.42
C ILE A 125 24.25 -4.13 -7.52
N LEU A 126 24.07 -2.80 -7.54
CA LEU A 126 23.34 -2.08 -8.58
C LEU A 126 24.19 -0.92 -9.13
N PRO A 127 25.04 -1.20 -10.14
CA PRO A 127 25.95 -0.21 -10.69
C PRO A 127 25.22 1.00 -11.29
N ALA A 128 25.77 2.20 -11.10
CA ALA A 128 25.21 3.45 -11.61
C ALA A 128 25.07 3.46 -13.15
N SER A 129 25.88 2.68 -13.86
CA SER A 129 25.79 2.50 -15.31
C SER A 129 24.48 1.84 -15.77
N TYR A 130 23.81 1.08 -14.90
CA TYR A 130 22.57 0.38 -15.22
C TYR A 130 21.35 0.98 -14.51
N PHE A 131 21.52 1.54 -13.32
CA PHE A 131 20.46 2.22 -12.59
C PHE A 131 20.96 3.56 -12.06
N GLN A 132 20.81 4.60 -12.87
CA GLN A 132 21.14 5.96 -12.46
C GLN A 132 20.09 6.49 -11.50
N MET A 133 20.53 7.06 -10.40
CA MET A 133 19.73 7.76 -9.39
C MET A 133 20.51 9.03 -8.98
N ALA A 134 19.82 10.03 -8.45
CA ALA A 134 20.42 11.24 -7.92
C ALA A 134 21.50 10.89 -6.89
N ARG A 135 22.62 11.62 -6.91
CA ARG A 135 23.79 11.31 -6.09
C ARG A 135 23.47 11.29 -4.60
N SER A 136 22.62 12.22 -4.15
CA SER A 136 22.10 12.28 -2.77
C SER A 136 21.30 11.03 -2.43
N SER A 137 20.38 10.59 -3.29
CA SER A 137 19.60 9.36 -3.11
C SER A 137 20.50 8.13 -3.05
N ARG A 138 21.50 8.03 -3.93
CA ARG A 138 22.47 6.93 -3.92
C ARG A 138 23.22 6.85 -2.58
N LYS A 139 23.72 7.99 -2.10
CA LYS A 139 24.44 8.10 -0.82
C LYS A 139 23.55 7.70 0.37
N GLU A 140 22.30 8.14 0.40
CA GLU A 140 21.38 7.80 1.49
C GLU A 140 20.95 6.32 1.48
N LEU A 141 20.94 5.69 0.29
CA LEU A 141 20.61 4.26 0.11
C LEU A 141 21.79 3.32 0.36
N TYR A 142 23.00 3.82 0.62
CA TYR A 142 24.24 3.03 0.79
C TYR A 142 24.06 1.79 1.69
N ASN A 143 23.36 1.92 2.82
CA ASN A 143 23.12 0.83 3.79
C ASN A 143 21.84 0.02 3.54
N ALA A 144 21.03 0.36 2.53
CA ALA A 144 19.81 -0.39 2.24
C ALA A 144 20.14 -1.83 1.84
N LEU A 145 19.37 -2.79 2.34
CA LEU A 145 19.60 -4.21 2.08
C LEU A 145 18.89 -4.67 0.81
N TYR A 146 19.64 -5.43 0.02
CA TYR A 146 19.16 -6.13 -1.17
C TYR A 146 19.40 -7.63 -0.99
N ALA A 147 18.39 -8.41 -1.35
CA ALA A 147 18.44 -9.85 -1.42
C ALA A 147 19.01 -10.27 -2.78
N LEU A 148 20.11 -11.00 -2.77
CA LEU A 148 20.67 -11.72 -3.90
C LEU A 148 20.21 -13.16 -3.85
N VAL A 149 19.50 -13.61 -4.89
CA VAL A 149 18.90 -14.94 -4.96
C VAL A 149 19.38 -15.62 -6.24
N PRO A 150 19.89 -16.87 -6.20
CA PRO A 150 20.27 -17.59 -7.40
C PRO A 150 19.04 -17.89 -8.25
N VAL A 151 19.17 -17.63 -9.55
CA VAL A 151 18.20 -18.07 -10.55
C VAL A 151 18.63 -19.45 -11.03
N LEU A 152 17.67 -20.37 -11.03
CA LEU A 152 17.87 -21.75 -11.45
C LEU A 152 17.40 -21.93 -12.89
N PHE A 153 18.10 -22.79 -13.63
CA PHE A 153 17.71 -23.23 -14.97
C PHE A 153 17.56 -22.10 -16.02
N ASP A 154 18.20 -20.94 -15.79
CA ASP A 154 18.28 -19.85 -16.75
C ASP A 154 19.74 -19.73 -17.25
N ASN A 155 19.94 -19.97 -18.55
CA ASN A 155 21.27 -19.93 -19.16
C ASN A 155 21.85 -18.52 -19.24
N ARG A 156 21.01 -17.49 -19.14
CA ARG A 156 21.41 -16.10 -19.26
C ARG A 156 21.58 -15.50 -17.88
N THR A 157 20.51 -15.42 -17.10
CA THR A 157 20.46 -14.73 -15.81
C THR A 157 20.88 -15.65 -14.68
N LYS A 158 21.99 -15.32 -13.99
CA LYS A 158 22.47 -16.09 -12.83
C LYS A 158 21.81 -15.68 -11.53
N TRP A 159 21.47 -14.39 -11.40
CA TRP A 159 21.05 -13.80 -10.14
C TRP A 159 19.81 -12.93 -10.28
N LEU A 160 18.96 -12.99 -9.26
CA LEU A 160 17.86 -12.08 -9.03
C LEU A 160 18.21 -11.20 -7.81
N VAL A 161 18.16 -9.87 -8.01
CA VAL A 161 18.39 -8.88 -6.96
C VAL A 161 17.05 -8.23 -6.61
N LEU A 162 16.64 -8.30 -5.34
CA LEU A 162 15.38 -7.75 -4.84
C LEU A 162 15.64 -6.78 -3.69
N PRO A 163 15.01 -5.60 -3.64
CA PRO A 163 15.03 -4.78 -2.43
C PRO A 163 14.41 -5.54 -1.25
N ALA A 164 15.03 -5.52 -0.07
CA ALA A 164 14.45 -6.17 1.11
C ALA A 164 13.08 -5.57 1.49
N ALA A 165 12.85 -4.29 1.18
CA ALA A 165 11.54 -3.64 1.32
C ALA A 165 10.47 -4.26 0.40
N GLU A 166 10.84 -4.74 -0.79
CA GLU A 166 9.92 -5.43 -1.69
C GLU A 166 9.54 -6.80 -1.15
N LEU A 167 10.50 -7.57 -0.62
CA LEU A 167 10.23 -8.83 0.08
C LEU A 167 9.21 -8.64 1.20
N LEU A 168 9.45 -7.66 2.08
CA LEU A 168 8.54 -7.34 3.18
C LEU A 168 7.14 -7.01 2.66
N THR A 169 7.04 -6.12 1.69
CA THR A 169 5.75 -5.58 1.27
C THR A 169 4.98 -6.48 0.32
N PHE A 170 5.63 -7.41 -0.38
CA PHE A 170 4.94 -8.41 -1.19
C PHE A 170 4.32 -9.51 -0.32
N TYR A 171 5.09 -10.09 0.59
CA TYR A 171 4.63 -11.19 1.45
C TYR A 171 3.80 -10.73 2.64
N PHE A 172 4.17 -9.61 3.26
CA PHE A 172 3.56 -9.12 4.50
C PHE A 172 2.80 -7.80 4.34
N GLY A 173 2.79 -7.21 3.15
CA GLY A 173 2.04 -5.99 2.84
C GLY A 173 0.55 -6.19 2.54
N ALA A 174 -0.10 -7.15 3.20
CA ALA A 174 -1.52 -7.43 3.02
C ALA A 174 -2.40 -6.20 3.38
N SER A 175 -2.02 -5.48 4.43
CA SER A 175 -2.66 -4.25 4.89
C SER A 175 -1.65 -3.26 5.46
N ASP A 176 -2.07 -1.99 5.55
CA ASP A 176 -1.29 -0.92 6.18
C ASP A 176 -1.00 -1.24 7.66
N ARG A 177 -2.01 -1.76 8.38
CA ARG A 177 -1.87 -2.12 9.80
C ARG A 177 -0.93 -3.30 10.00
N MET A 178 -0.95 -4.31 9.13
CA MET A 178 -0.13 -5.50 9.25
C MET A 178 1.36 -5.16 9.14
N LEU A 179 1.74 -4.30 8.18
CA LEU A 179 3.12 -3.79 8.08
C LEU A 179 3.55 -3.05 9.34
N SER A 180 2.65 -2.24 9.91
CA SER A 180 2.91 -1.56 11.17
C SER A 180 3.16 -2.57 12.29
N TRP A 181 2.30 -3.58 12.44
CA TRP A 181 2.40 -4.60 13.49
C TRP A 181 3.67 -5.45 13.36
N ILE A 182 4.06 -5.82 12.14
CA ILE A 182 5.24 -6.65 11.89
C ILE A 182 6.52 -5.90 12.19
N LEU A 183 6.62 -4.62 11.80
CA LEU A 183 7.82 -3.82 12.07
C LEU A 183 7.93 -3.39 13.53
N SER A 184 6.80 -3.18 14.23
CA SER A 184 6.79 -2.89 15.67
C SER A 184 6.88 -4.13 16.55
N GLY A 185 6.66 -5.33 15.99
CA GLY A 185 6.57 -6.57 16.76
C GLY A 185 5.23 -6.79 17.48
N THR A 186 4.28 -5.85 17.37
CA THR A 186 3.01 -5.89 18.11
C THR A 186 2.00 -6.89 17.54
N TYR A 187 2.28 -7.56 16.42
CA TYR A 187 1.37 -8.59 15.89
C TYR A 187 1.15 -9.73 16.90
N ARG A 188 2.11 -9.98 17.81
CA ARG A 188 2.01 -11.03 18.84
C ARG A 188 0.87 -10.83 19.83
N ASP A 189 0.49 -9.57 20.04
CA ASP A 189 -0.64 -9.19 20.89
C ASP A 189 -1.97 -9.28 20.15
N LYS A 190 -1.91 -9.42 18.82
CA LYS A 190 -3.06 -9.33 17.91
C LYS A 190 -3.47 -10.67 17.34
N VAL A 191 -2.48 -11.48 16.97
CA VAL A 191 -2.67 -12.78 16.34
C VAL A 191 -1.68 -13.75 16.96
N ARG A 192 -2.19 -14.86 17.47
CA ARG A 192 -1.40 -16.05 17.79
C ARG A 192 -1.80 -17.15 16.84
N GLY A 193 -0.92 -18.09 16.58
CA GLY A 193 -1.27 -19.21 15.73
C GLY A 193 -0.41 -20.42 15.98
N GLN A 194 -0.91 -21.55 15.50
CA GLN A 194 -0.27 -22.86 15.59
C GLN A 194 -0.63 -23.69 14.37
N PHE A 195 0.28 -24.57 13.95
CA PHE A 195 0.03 -25.51 12.87
C PHE A 195 -0.32 -26.89 13.43
N LEU A 196 -1.54 -27.33 13.19
CA LEU A 196 -2.07 -28.64 13.53
C LEU A 196 -1.73 -29.61 12.39
N LYS A 197 -0.48 -30.09 12.39
CA LYS A 197 0.08 -30.91 11.29
C LYS A 197 -0.75 -32.15 10.95
N ALA A 198 -1.44 -32.76 11.91
CA ALA A 198 -2.29 -33.93 11.69
C ALA A 198 -3.55 -33.62 10.87
N GLU A 199 -4.04 -32.38 10.94
CA GLU A 199 -5.26 -31.90 10.25
C GLU A 199 -4.90 -31.00 9.04
N ASP A 200 -3.62 -30.85 8.72
CA ASP A 200 -3.08 -29.85 7.78
C ASP A 200 -3.73 -28.46 7.93
N THR A 201 -3.99 -28.09 9.19
CA THR A 201 -4.79 -26.90 9.55
C THR A 201 -3.94 -25.91 10.32
N VAL A 202 -4.00 -24.64 9.93
CA VAL A 202 -3.44 -23.55 10.75
C VAL A 202 -4.55 -22.89 11.55
N GLU A 203 -4.41 -22.94 12.87
CA GLU A 203 -5.30 -22.26 13.81
C GLU A 203 -4.75 -20.87 14.13
N LEU A 204 -5.57 -19.84 13.91
CA LEU A 204 -5.26 -18.45 14.23
C LEU A 204 -6.20 -17.95 15.33
N HIS A 205 -5.63 -17.63 16.50
CA HIS A 205 -6.34 -17.00 17.60
C HIS A 205 -6.23 -15.48 17.49
N THR A 206 -7.36 -14.82 17.27
CA THR A 206 -7.40 -13.36 17.15
C THR A 206 -8.79 -12.79 17.40
N ASP A 207 -8.82 -11.60 18.00
CA ASP A 207 -10.03 -10.77 18.11
C ASP A 207 -10.06 -9.67 17.04
N GLU A 208 -9.02 -9.58 16.21
CA GLU A 208 -8.94 -8.64 15.11
C GLU A 208 -9.70 -9.18 13.89
N SER A 209 -10.51 -8.33 13.26
CA SER A 209 -11.16 -8.68 12.00
C SER A 209 -10.14 -8.72 10.86
N LEU A 210 -9.50 -9.86 10.63
CA LEU A 210 -8.48 -10.05 9.58
C LEU A 210 -9.12 -10.22 8.19
N SER A 211 -8.61 -9.49 7.20
CA SER A 211 -8.93 -9.72 5.79
C SER A 211 -8.45 -11.10 5.33
N LEU A 212 -9.02 -11.61 4.23
CA LEU A 212 -8.59 -12.89 3.63
C LEU A 212 -7.07 -12.92 3.40
N ARG A 213 -6.49 -11.85 2.86
CA ARG A 213 -5.05 -11.77 2.60
C ARG A 213 -4.21 -11.75 3.88
N GLU A 214 -4.67 -11.07 4.94
CA GLU A 214 -3.98 -11.10 6.24
C GLU A 214 -4.03 -12.50 6.85
N ARG A 215 -5.18 -13.17 6.83
CA ARG A 215 -5.34 -14.55 7.32
C ARG A 215 -4.41 -15.50 6.56
N ALA A 216 -4.40 -15.43 5.24
CA ALA A 216 -3.49 -16.17 4.39
C ALA A 216 -2.01 -15.94 4.74
N THR A 217 -1.59 -14.68 4.90
CA THR A 217 -0.20 -14.35 5.25
C THR A 217 0.19 -14.87 6.63
N PHE A 218 -0.66 -14.68 7.65
CA PHE A 218 -0.41 -15.25 8.97
C PHE A 218 -0.44 -16.78 8.95
N GLY A 219 -1.39 -17.38 8.24
CA GLY A 219 -1.49 -18.83 8.03
C GLY A 219 -0.18 -19.42 7.54
N ARG A 220 0.35 -18.88 6.44
CA ARG A 220 1.66 -19.27 5.89
C ARG A 220 2.79 -19.12 6.91
N SER A 221 2.73 -18.06 7.70
CA SER A 221 3.77 -17.76 8.68
C SER A 221 3.77 -18.76 9.85
N TYR A 222 2.61 -19.33 10.21
CA TYR A 222 2.51 -20.34 11.26
C TYR A 222 2.64 -21.78 10.74
N ALA A 223 2.44 -22.01 9.44
CA ALA A 223 2.53 -23.33 8.81
C ALA A 223 3.96 -23.90 8.71
N SER A 224 5.00 -23.05 8.78
CA SER A 224 6.39 -23.48 8.61
C SER A 224 7.36 -22.67 9.45
N GLU A 225 8.52 -23.25 9.75
CA GLU A 225 9.61 -22.57 10.47
C GLU A 225 10.14 -21.36 9.69
N ALA A 226 10.38 -21.52 8.39
CA ALA A 226 10.79 -20.41 7.52
C ALA A 226 9.74 -19.29 7.45
N GLY A 227 8.45 -19.65 7.45
CA GLY A 227 7.35 -18.69 7.56
C GLY A 227 7.41 -17.90 8.87
N ALA A 228 7.63 -18.59 9.99
CA ALA A 228 7.70 -17.98 11.32
C ALA A 228 8.93 -17.08 11.45
N GLU A 229 10.08 -17.54 10.94
CA GLU A 229 11.30 -16.75 10.89
C GLU A 229 11.08 -15.48 10.08
N ALA A 230 10.55 -15.58 8.86
CA ALA A 230 10.30 -14.44 7.98
C ALA A 230 9.33 -13.41 8.59
N LEU A 231 8.30 -13.85 9.32
CA LEU A 231 7.40 -12.97 10.08
C LEU A 231 8.15 -12.22 11.19
N HIS A 232 9.11 -12.87 11.83
CA HIS A 232 9.86 -12.31 12.96
C HIS A 232 11.05 -11.44 12.56
N THR A 233 11.72 -11.73 11.43
CA THR A 233 12.97 -11.09 11.02
C THR A 233 12.90 -9.57 10.99
N PRO A 234 11.85 -8.91 10.44
CA PRO A 234 11.85 -7.45 10.32
C PRO A 234 11.99 -6.76 11.68
N HIS A 235 11.21 -7.17 12.67
CA HIS A 235 11.30 -6.61 14.02
C HIS A 235 12.57 -7.09 14.75
N LYS A 236 12.88 -8.39 14.71
CA LYS A 236 14.07 -8.95 15.39
C LYS A 236 15.35 -8.23 14.94
N TYR A 237 15.51 -7.99 13.65
CA TYR A 237 16.67 -7.30 13.10
C TYR A 237 16.75 -5.85 13.57
N LEU A 238 15.63 -5.12 13.57
CA LEU A 238 15.59 -3.73 14.05
C LEU A 238 15.92 -3.62 15.53
N THR A 239 15.36 -4.51 16.35
CA THR A 239 15.65 -4.58 17.78
C THR A 239 17.12 -4.92 18.00
N TRP A 240 17.66 -5.92 17.30
CA TRP A 240 19.08 -6.29 17.39
C TRP A 240 20.01 -5.12 17.05
N VAL A 241 19.80 -4.43 15.92
CA VAL A 241 20.60 -3.25 15.55
C VAL A 241 20.44 -2.13 16.58
N SER A 242 19.21 -1.84 17.02
CA SER A 242 18.95 -0.80 18.00
C SER A 242 19.64 -1.07 19.34
N THR A 243 19.59 -2.32 19.81
CA THR A 243 20.26 -2.79 21.02
C THR A 243 21.78 -2.69 20.87
N ALA A 244 22.34 -3.17 19.76
CA ALA A 244 23.77 -3.04 19.47
C ALA A 244 24.22 -1.58 19.44
N ASN A 245 23.42 -0.69 18.84
CA ASN A 245 23.73 0.74 18.81
C ASN A 245 23.74 1.39 20.20
N HIS A 246 22.83 0.95 21.08
CA HIS A 246 22.74 1.44 22.46
C HIS A 246 23.92 0.95 23.32
N PHE A 247 24.25 -0.35 23.26
CA PHE A 247 25.26 -0.94 24.13
C PHE A 247 26.70 -0.82 23.58
N GLU A 248 26.89 -1.04 22.29
CA GLU A 248 28.22 -1.08 21.67
C GLU A 248 28.66 0.28 21.12
N LYS A 249 27.80 1.31 21.19
CA LYS A 249 28.00 2.64 20.57
C LYS A 249 28.35 2.56 19.07
N LYS A 250 28.07 1.43 18.41
CA LYS A 250 28.17 1.31 16.96
C LYS A 250 27.02 2.09 16.34
N LEU A 251 27.26 2.95 15.37
CA LEU A 251 26.21 3.74 14.72
C LEU A 251 25.69 3.01 13.47
N SER A 252 25.18 1.79 13.65
CA SER A 252 24.63 1.02 12.54
C SER A 252 23.29 1.59 12.12
N THR A 253 23.05 1.65 10.81
CA THR A 253 21.80 2.20 10.29
C THR A 253 20.66 1.20 10.44
N LEU A 254 19.53 1.65 11.00
CA LEU A 254 18.31 0.84 11.07
C LEU A 254 17.67 0.75 9.67
N VAL A 255 17.68 -0.43 9.06
CA VAL A 255 17.16 -0.68 7.70
C VAL A 255 16.24 -1.91 7.67
N ILE A 256 15.45 -2.06 6.60
CA ILE A 256 14.54 -3.21 6.45
C ILE A 256 15.35 -4.46 6.10
N LYS A 257 15.15 -5.54 6.85
CA LYS A 257 15.53 -6.91 6.49
C LYS A 257 14.27 -7.77 6.48
N ALA A 258 14.08 -8.56 5.41
CA ALA A 258 12.93 -9.45 5.27
C ALA A 258 13.33 -10.68 4.47
N LEU A 259 12.77 -11.83 4.84
CA LEU A 259 13.05 -13.14 4.22
C LEU A 259 11.87 -13.61 3.37
N PHE A 260 12.11 -14.65 2.57
CA PHE A 260 11.03 -15.44 1.99
C PHE A 260 10.36 -16.27 3.10
N PRO A 261 9.01 -16.34 3.14
CA PRO A 261 8.29 -17.08 4.17
C PRO A 261 8.15 -18.58 3.83
N PHE A 262 9.17 -19.17 3.21
CA PHE A 262 9.19 -20.58 2.79
C PHE A 262 10.60 -20.99 2.34
N GLU A 263 10.80 -22.30 2.25
CA GLU A 263 11.97 -22.95 1.68
C GLU A 263 11.61 -23.74 0.42
N GLY A 264 12.62 -24.16 -0.34
CA GLY A 264 12.42 -24.94 -1.56
C GLY A 264 12.16 -24.09 -2.80
N MET A 265 12.24 -24.74 -3.95
CA MET A 265 12.19 -24.05 -5.24
C MET A 265 10.82 -23.44 -5.50
N THR A 266 10.80 -22.23 -6.06
CA THR A 266 9.56 -21.59 -6.50
C THR A 266 9.77 -20.82 -7.79
N ARG A 267 8.67 -20.51 -8.48
CA ARG A 267 8.66 -19.52 -9.57
C ARG A 267 8.16 -18.19 -9.08
N LEU A 268 8.96 -17.15 -9.31
CA LEU A 268 8.62 -15.75 -9.07
C LEU A 268 8.46 -15.02 -10.40
N THR A 269 7.34 -14.33 -10.56
CA THR A 269 7.15 -13.33 -11.61
C THR A 269 7.51 -11.96 -11.05
N VAL A 270 8.47 -11.30 -11.67
CA VAL A 270 9.02 -10.02 -11.24
C VAL A 270 9.04 -9.03 -12.38
N VAL A 271 9.00 -7.74 -12.05
CA VAL A 271 9.14 -6.63 -13.01
C VAL A 271 10.37 -5.82 -12.62
N GLY A 272 11.18 -5.45 -13.60
CA GLY A 272 12.47 -4.88 -13.29
C GLY A 272 13.32 -4.54 -14.50
N LYS A 273 14.63 -4.76 -14.37
CA LYS A 273 15.61 -4.48 -15.41
C LYS A 273 16.76 -5.48 -15.37
N ALA A 274 17.10 -6.04 -16.53
CA ALA A 274 18.30 -6.85 -16.68
C ALA A 274 19.58 -5.98 -16.77
N TYR A 275 20.68 -6.47 -16.20
CA TYR A 275 22.00 -5.83 -16.27
C TYR A 275 23.13 -6.85 -16.15
N LYS A 276 24.34 -6.47 -16.53
CA LYS A 276 25.54 -7.27 -16.25
C LYS A 276 26.20 -6.80 -14.96
N LEU A 277 26.43 -7.73 -14.06
CA LEU A 277 27.15 -7.52 -12.80
C LEU A 277 28.59 -8.02 -12.98
N GLY A 278 29.55 -7.17 -12.63
CA GLY A 278 30.98 -7.39 -12.86
C GLY A 278 31.51 -6.80 -14.17
N GLN A 279 32.80 -6.99 -14.41
CA GLN A 279 33.52 -6.51 -15.60
C GLN A 279 34.25 -7.66 -16.29
N GLY A 280 34.52 -7.48 -17.59
CA GLY A 280 35.25 -8.47 -18.40
C GLY A 280 34.50 -9.80 -18.57
N ASP A 281 35.28 -10.87 -18.73
CA ASP A 281 34.77 -12.23 -19.02
C ASP A 281 34.03 -12.88 -17.85
N ASN A 282 34.24 -12.37 -16.63
CA ASN A 282 33.57 -12.84 -15.42
C ASN A 282 32.21 -12.16 -15.18
N ALA A 283 31.77 -11.25 -16.06
CA ALA A 283 30.50 -10.56 -15.89
C ALA A 283 29.32 -11.54 -16.02
N ALA A 284 28.42 -11.53 -15.05
CA ALA A 284 27.19 -12.34 -15.07
C ALA A 284 25.97 -11.48 -15.34
N TRP A 285 24.99 -12.00 -16.09
CA TRP A 285 23.70 -11.33 -16.15
C TRP A 285 22.95 -11.51 -14.84
N THR A 286 22.38 -10.40 -14.40
CA THR A 286 21.59 -10.26 -13.19
C THR A 286 20.30 -9.54 -13.55
N PHE A 287 19.22 -9.87 -12.86
CA PHE A 287 17.95 -9.16 -12.99
C PHE A 287 17.66 -8.38 -11.71
N PHE A 288 17.49 -7.07 -11.82
CA PHE A 288 17.04 -6.26 -10.70
C PHE A 288 15.51 -6.28 -10.65
N GLY A 289 14.93 -7.13 -9.82
CA GLY A 289 13.49 -7.23 -9.61
C GLY A 289 13.00 -6.11 -8.70
N MET A 290 12.50 -5.04 -9.31
CA MET A 290 12.03 -3.84 -8.60
C MET A 290 10.68 -4.07 -7.91
N ARG A 291 9.86 -4.96 -8.49
CA ARG A 291 8.55 -5.34 -7.98
C ARG A 291 8.31 -6.83 -8.21
N MET A 292 7.78 -7.52 -7.21
CA MET A 292 7.25 -8.87 -7.37
C MET A 292 5.76 -8.80 -7.70
N LEU A 293 5.34 -9.62 -8.67
CA LEU A 293 3.94 -9.71 -9.10
C LEU A 293 3.30 -10.97 -8.57
N ARG A 294 3.99 -12.10 -8.70
CA ARG A 294 3.41 -13.42 -8.45
C ARG A 294 4.44 -14.39 -7.89
N CYS A 295 3.99 -15.25 -6.98
CA CYS A 295 4.77 -16.34 -6.42
C CYS A 295 3.95 -17.63 -6.47
N THR A 296 4.53 -18.69 -7.00
CA THR A 296 3.88 -20.00 -7.12
C THR A 296 4.10 -20.90 -5.90
N HIS A 297 4.76 -20.42 -4.84
CA HIS A 297 4.91 -21.23 -3.64
C HIS A 297 3.55 -21.41 -2.93
N GLY A 298 3.17 -22.68 -2.72
CA GLY A 298 1.95 -23.05 -2.01
C GLY A 298 1.89 -22.55 -0.57
N PRO A 299 0.71 -22.58 0.07
CA PRO A 299 0.52 -22.10 1.44
C PRO A 299 1.23 -22.93 2.50
N GLY A 300 1.36 -24.25 2.27
CA GLY A 300 1.89 -25.20 3.25
C GLY A 300 0.84 -25.67 4.27
N PHE A 301 -0.44 -25.49 3.97
CA PHE A 301 -1.60 -25.93 4.74
C PHE A 301 -2.85 -25.89 3.82
N GLU A 302 -3.85 -26.72 4.10
CA GLU A 302 -5.11 -26.79 3.37
C GLU A 302 -6.23 -25.97 4.03
N MET A 303 -6.21 -25.82 5.35
CA MET A 303 -7.31 -25.25 6.14
C MET A 303 -6.84 -24.13 7.06
N LEU A 304 -7.60 -23.03 7.13
CA LEU A 304 -7.46 -22.00 8.16
C LEU A 304 -8.62 -22.09 9.15
N ARG A 305 -8.30 -22.26 10.44
CA ARG A 305 -9.28 -22.16 11.52
C ARG A 305 -9.08 -20.85 12.27
N ILE A 306 -10.06 -19.96 12.23
CA ILE A 306 -10.02 -18.67 12.91
C ILE A 306 -10.77 -18.78 14.23
N VAL A 307 -10.05 -18.80 15.34
CA VAL A 307 -10.59 -18.85 16.70
C VAL A 307 -10.63 -17.43 17.25
N THR A 308 -11.80 -16.94 17.62
CA THR A 308 -11.94 -15.63 18.26
C THR A 308 -12.58 -15.75 19.64
N GLY A 309 -12.11 -14.95 20.60
CA GLY A 309 -12.74 -14.84 21.91
C GLY A 309 -13.97 -13.94 21.88
N VAL A 310 -14.16 -13.17 20.80
CA VAL A 310 -15.35 -12.36 20.58
C VAL A 310 -16.49 -13.31 20.24
N PRO A 311 -17.56 -13.37 21.07
CA PRO A 311 -18.76 -14.12 20.72
C PRO A 311 -19.25 -13.65 19.36
N ALA A 312 -19.92 -14.53 18.63
CA ALA A 312 -20.61 -14.11 17.42
C ALA A 312 -21.43 -12.85 17.79
N LYS A 313 -21.15 -11.74 17.10
CA LYS A 313 -22.06 -10.61 17.15
C LYS A 313 -23.32 -11.09 16.46
N ASP A 314 -24.23 -11.67 17.23
CA ASP A 314 -25.64 -11.50 16.94
C ASP A 314 -25.82 -9.98 16.88
N GLY A 315 -26.31 -9.45 15.76
CA GLY A 315 -26.45 -8.01 15.51
C GLY A 315 -26.95 -7.29 16.76
N ALA A 316 -26.10 -6.41 17.31
CA ALA A 316 -26.20 -5.95 18.69
C ALA A 316 -27.43 -5.06 18.95
N GLY A 317 -28.29 -5.48 19.88
CA GLY A 317 -29.21 -4.60 20.61
C GLY A 317 -28.55 -4.09 21.90
N GLY A 318 -28.23 -2.80 21.96
CA GLY A 318 -27.87 -2.12 23.21
C GLY A 318 -29.12 -1.69 23.99
N PRO A 319 -29.12 -1.74 25.34
CA PRO A 319 -30.25 -1.30 26.13
C PRO A 319 -30.17 0.21 26.37
N GLY A 320 -31.22 0.93 25.97
CA GLY A 320 -31.52 2.27 26.47
C GLY A 320 -31.15 3.42 25.54
N GLY A 321 -32.14 3.91 24.79
CA GLY A 321 -32.06 5.23 24.17
C GLY A 321 -32.88 5.37 22.89
N SER A 322 -34.12 5.86 23.04
CA SER A 322 -34.99 6.47 22.01
C SER A 322 -35.28 5.69 20.72
N LYS A 323 -36.59 5.42 20.52
CA LYS A 323 -37.28 5.01 19.29
C LYS A 323 -36.69 5.64 18.00
N GLY A 324 -35.82 4.88 17.34
CA GLY A 324 -35.51 5.02 15.92
C GLY A 324 -35.36 3.61 15.37
N GLN A 325 -36.19 3.20 14.41
CA GLN A 325 -36.01 1.93 13.71
C GLN A 325 -34.62 1.93 13.08
N VAL A 326 -33.77 0.99 13.50
CA VAL A 326 -32.50 0.73 12.81
C VAL A 326 -32.86 0.16 11.44
N PRO A 327 -32.40 0.75 10.32
CA PRO A 327 -32.66 0.22 8.99
C PRO A 327 -32.15 -1.23 8.88
N PRO A 328 -32.86 -2.10 8.15
CA PRO A 328 -32.39 -3.46 7.91
C PRO A 328 -31.02 -3.44 7.23
N VAL A 329 -30.14 -4.35 7.65
CA VAL A 329 -28.83 -4.53 7.03
C VAL A 329 -28.92 -5.74 6.11
N PHE A 330 -28.73 -5.50 4.81
CA PHE A 330 -28.71 -6.54 3.80
C PHE A 330 -27.27 -6.96 3.54
N ASP A 331 -26.96 -8.21 3.88
CA ASP A 331 -25.64 -8.77 3.70
C ASP A 331 -25.62 -9.67 2.44
N PRO A 332 -24.71 -9.44 1.49
CA PRO A 332 -24.62 -10.25 0.28
C PRO A 332 -24.16 -11.67 0.60
N LYS A 333 -24.93 -12.68 0.19
CA LYS A 333 -24.58 -14.09 0.33
C LYS A 333 -24.00 -14.61 -0.98
N PHE A 334 -22.70 -14.90 -0.97
CA PHE A 334 -22.01 -15.52 -2.11
C PHE A 334 -22.03 -17.04 -1.94
N ASP A 335 -22.42 -17.75 -2.99
CA ASP A 335 -22.17 -19.19 -3.07
C ASP A 335 -20.67 -19.41 -3.34
N GLU A 336 -20.03 -20.40 -2.71
CA GLU A 336 -18.58 -20.62 -2.86
C GLU A 336 -18.19 -20.92 -4.33
N ASP A 337 -19.14 -21.47 -5.10
CA ASP A 337 -19.00 -21.74 -6.53
C ASP A 337 -19.24 -20.51 -7.42
N GLN A 338 -19.93 -19.46 -6.95
CA GLN A 338 -20.28 -18.27 -7.75
C GLN A 338 -19.06 -17.41 -8.11
N PHE A 339 -17.95 -17.47 -7.36
CA PHE A 339 -16.70 -16.81 -7.74
C PHE A 339 -16.09 -17.36 -9.04
N THR A 340 -16.54 -18.52 -9.52
CA THR A 340 -16.13 -19.06 -10.83
C THR A 340 -17.11 -18.73 -11.96
N ARG A 341 -18.33 -18.30 -11.65
CA ARG A 341 -19.33 -17.78 -12.62
C ARG A 341 -19.15 -16.28 -12.91
N ASP A 342 -17.91 -15.81 -12.84
CA ASP A 342 -17.50 -14.41 -13.01
C ASP A 342 -17.65 -13.84 -14.44
N GLU A 343 -18.39 -14.51 -15.33
CA GLU A 343 -18.47 -14.15 -16.76
C GLU A 343 -19.81 -13.54 -17.21
N LEU A 344 -20.86 -13.54 -16.39
CA LEU A 344 -22.16 -12.99 -16.76
C LEU A 344 -22.43 -11.69 -16.01
N MET A 345 -22.03 -10.57 -16.64
CA MET A 345 -22.47 -9.22 -16.26
C MET A 345 -23.85 -8.97 -16.87
N TYR A 346 -24.83 -8.66 -16.03
CA TYR A 346 -26.15 -8.26 -16.49
C TYR A 346 -26.18 -6.76 -16.79
N ASP A 347 -26.88 -6.36 -17.85
CA ASP A 347 -27.15 -4.95 -18.19
C ASP A 347 -28.48 -4.51 -17.55
N LEU A 348 -28.57 -4.67 -16.23
CA LEU A 348 -29.76 -4.38 -15.42
C LEU A 348 -29.36 -3.52 -14.21
N PRO A 349 -30.26 -2.71 -13.61
CA PRO A 349 -29.92 -1.91 -12.43
C PRO A 349 -29.45 -2.79 -11.25
N ALA A 350 -28.60 -2.26 -10.37
CA ALA A 350 -28.16 -2.97 -9.17
C ALA A 350 -29.28 -3.02 -8.11
N ASP A 351 -29.24 -4.02 -7.22
CA ASP A 351 -30.12 -4.05 -6.06
C ASP A 351 -29.79 -2.85 -5.14
N PRO A 352 -30.72 -1.90 -4.93
CA PRO A 352 -30.46 -0.73 -4.10
C PRO A 352 -30.25 -1.10 -2.62
N ARG A 353 -30.63 -2.31 -2.20
CA ARG A 353 -30.40 -2.83 -0.85
C ARG A 353 -28.94 -3.25 -0.63
N LEU A 354 -28.27 -3.71 -1.68
CA LEU A 354 -26.92 -4.24 -1.62
C LEU A 354 -25.87 -3.14 -1.76
N ARG A 355 -24.78 -3.26 -0.98
CA ARG A 355 -23.64 -2.36 -1.11
C ARG A 355 -22.84 -2.69 -2.35
N ARG A 356 -22.49 -1.68 -3.16
CA ARG A 356 -21.67 -1.88 -4.36
C ARG A 356 -20.30 -2.47 -4.04
N LEU A 357 -19.86 -3.41 -4.86
CA LEU A 357 -18.58 -4.09 -4.76
C LEU A 357 -17.57 -3.46 -5.72
N ARG A 358 -16.54 -2.83 -5.18
CA ARG A 358 -15.44 -2.30 -5.99
C ARG A 358 -14.51 -3.44 -6.41
N ARG A 359 -14.55 -3.84 -7.67
CA ARG A 359 -13.63 -4.82 -8.27
C ARG A 359 -12.39 -4.11 -8.77
N GLU A 360 -11.26 -4.36 -8.11
CA GLU A 360 -9.95 -4.04 -8.67
C GLU A 360 -9.39 -5.33 -9.27
N ALA A 361 -9.20 -5.35 -10.58
CA ALA A 361 -8.58 -6.47 -11.29
C ALA A 361 -7.10 -6.55 -10.86
N PHE A 362 -6.82 -7.23 -9.76
CA PHE A 362 -5.47 -7.60 -9.39
C PHE A 362 -5.23 -9.04 -9.83
N GLU A 363 -4.13 -9.24 -10.57
CA GLU A 363 -3.52 -10.56 -10.61
C GLU A 363 -3.27 -11.03 -9.18
N ASN A 364 -3.79 -12.21 -8.83
CA ASN A 364 -3.59 -12.79 -7.51
C ASN A 364 -2.08 -13.07 -7.31
N PRO A 365 -1.40 -12.40 -6.35
CA PRO A 365 0.03 -12.58 -6.14
C PRO A 365 0.38 -13.98 -5.65
N PHE A 366 -0.60 -14.72 -5.13
CA PHE A 366 -0.47 -16.08 -4.62
C PHE A 366 -1.56 -16.97 -5.25
N PRO A 367 -1.45 -17.36 -6.53
CA PRO A 367 -2.45 -18.19 -7.20
C PRO A 367 -2.77 -19.49 -6.45
N ASN A 368 -1.76 -20.08 -5.81
CA ASN A 368 -1.88 -21.37 -5.11
C ASN A 368 -2.53 -21.24 -3.73
N PHE A 369 -3.07 -20.06 -3.40
CA PHE A 369 -3.89 -19.83 -2.21
C PHE A 369 -5.38 -19.97 -2.52
N LYS A 370 -5.74 -20.15 -3.80
CA LYS A 370 -7.10 -20.52 -4.19
C LYS A 370 -7.40 -21.92 -3.63
N GLY A 371 -8.55 -22.08 -3.00
CA GLY A 371 -9.00 -23.37 -2.45
C GLY A 371 -8.56 -23.65 -1.01
N ILE A 372 -7.87 -22.72 -0.33
CA ILE A 372 -7.67 -22.84 1.13
C ILE A 372 -9.04 -22.66 1.79
N GLY A 373 -9.56 -23.69 2.44
CA GLY A 373 -10.80 -23.56 3.18
C GLY A 373 -10.62 -22.61 4.37
N THR A 374 -11.69 -21.98 4.83
CA THR A 374 -11.65 -21.22 6.08
C THR A 374 -12.81 -21.55 7.01
N GLU A 375 -12.49 -22.02 8.21
CA GLU A 375 -13.42 -22.27 9.30
C GLU A 375 -13.35 -21.12 10.33
N PHE A 376 -14.48 -20.72 10.89
CA PHE A 376 -14.53 -19.76 12.00
C PHE A 376 -15.11 -20.42 13.24
N VAL A 377 -14.34 -20.42 14.33
CA VAL A 377 -14.74 -20.93 15.63
C VAL A 377 -14.97 -19.75 16.57
N ARG A 378 -16.21 -19.61 17.05
CA ARG A 378 -16.63 -18.53 17.96
C ARG A 378 -17.30 -19.12 19.20
N PRO A 379 -17.14 -18.51 20.39
CA PRO A 379 -17.91 -18.89 21.56
C PRO A 379 -19.40 -18.60 21.33
N LYS A 380 -20.26 -19.51 21.79
CA LYS A 380 -21.73 -19.32 21.77
C LYS A 380 -22.09 -18.12 22.62
N ALA A 381 -22.86 -17.18 22.06
CA ALA A 381 -23.32 -16.01 22.81
C ALA A 381 -24.28 -16.43 23.95
N PRO A 382 -24.19 -15.82 25.14
CA PRO A 382 -25.21 -15.99 26.16
C PRO A 382 -26.52 -15.34 25.67
N GLY A 383 -27.58 -16.15 25.60
CA GLY A 383 -28.83 -15.80 24.94
C GLY A 383 -29.50 -14.54 25.49
N HIS A 384 -29.47 -13.46 24.71
CA HIS A 384 -30.37 -12.32 24.82
C HIS A 384 -30.79 -11.89 23.42
N SER A 385 -32.04 -12.20 23.07
CA SER A 385 -32.65 -11.95 21.76
C SER A 385 -33.32 -10.58 21.72
N ALA A 386 -32.74 -9.63 20.99
CA ALA A 386 -33.46 -8.51 20.40
C ALA A 386 -33.01 -8.39 18.95
N GLN A 387 -33.90 -8.75 18.02
CA GLN A 387 -33.61 -8.88 16.59
C GLN A 387 -33.39 -7.52 15.93
N GLY A 388 -32.16 -7.23 15.49
CA GLY A 388 -31.96 -6.44 14.29
C GLY A 388 -32.29 -7.30 13.07
N TYR A 389 -33.10 -6.81 12.14
CA TYR A 389 -33.43 -7.54 10.92
C TYR A 389 -32.22 -7.51 9.99
N HIS A 390 -31.46 -8.61 9.97
CA HIS A 390 -30.48 -8.92 8.94
C HIS A 390 -31.15 -9.87 7.95
N GLU A 391 -31.12 -9.51 6.67
CA GLU A 391 -31.59 -10.36 5.58
C GLU A 391 -30.40 -10.65 4.68
N ASP A 392 -30.00 -11.92 4.63
CA ASP A 392 -29.05 -12.39 3.65
C ASP A 392 -29.74 -12.33 2.29
N VAL A 393 -29.20 -11.54 1.36
CA VAL A 393 -29.72 -11.45 0.01
C VAL A 393 -28.85 -12.34 -0.88
N GLU A 394 -29.46 -13.33 -1.49
CA GLU A 394 -28.80 -14.17 -2.49
C GLU A 394 -28.40 -13.32 -3.69
N ILE A 395 -27.16 -13.51 -4.16
CA ILE A 395 -26.65 -12.78 -5.32
C ILE A 395 -26.89 -13.62 -6.56
N ASP A 396 -27.73 -13.12 -7.46
CA ASP A 396 -28.06 -13.79 -8.72
C ASP A 396 -27.05 -13.43 -9.83
N GLY A 397 -26.32 -12.33 -9.66
CA GLY A 397 -25.39 -11.83 -10.65
C GLY A 397 -24.71 -10.52 -10.29
N LEU A 398 -23.79 -10.11 -11.16
CA LEU A 398 -23.10 -8.83 -11.07
C LEU A 398 -23.62 -7.89 -12.16
N THR A 399 -23.66 -6.59 -11.86
CA THR A 399 -24.05 -5.57 -12.83
C THR A 399 -23.22 -4.30 -12.68
N HIS A 400 -23.14 -3.47 -13.73
CA HIS A 400 -22.65 -2.09 -13.65
C HIS A 400 -23.74 -1.06 -13.36
N GLY A 401 -24.99 -1.41 -13.59
CA GLY A 401 -26.14 -0.51 -13.43
C GLY A 401 -26.17 0.13 -12.05
N GLU A 402 -26.58 1.40 -11.98
CA GLU A 402 -26.87 2.06 -10.71
C GLU A 402 -28.19 1.52 -10.16
N GLY A 403 -28.33 1.48 -8.84
CA GLY A 403 -29.54 0.97 -8.23
C GLY A 403 -30.68 1.97 -8.36
N GLU A 404 -31.61 1.71 -9.27
CA GLU A 404 -32.88 2.42 -9.36
C GLU A 404 -33.95 1.65 -8.58
N GLY A 405 -34.81 2.36 -7.83
CA GLY A 405 -35.83 1.76 -6.97
C GLY A 405 -36.98 1.04 -7.72
N SER A 406 -36.77 0.61 -8.97
CA SER A 406 -37.77 -0.04 -9.83
C SER A 406 -38.00 -1.52 -9.51
N GLY A 407 -37.15 -2.14 -8.69
CA GLY A 407 -37.26 -3.55 -8.29
C GLY A 407 -36.70 -4.55 -9.32
N GLU A 408 -36.37 -4.11 -10.53
CA GLU A 408 -35.79 -4.95 -11.60
C GLU A 408 -34.37 -5.45 -11.29
N GLY A 409 -33.69 -4.80 -10.34
CA GLY A 409 -32.32 -5.13 -9.93
C GLY A 409 -32.19 -6.05 -8.72
N SER A 410 -33.29 -6.63 -8.20
CA SER A 410 -33.25 -7.47 -6.99
C SER A 410 -32.23 -8.60 -7.13
N GLY A 411 -31.36 -8.78 -6.13
CA GLY A 411 -30.33 -9.83 -6.13
C GLY A 411 -29.10 -9.54 -7.00
N LEU A 412 -29.08 -8.44 -7.78
CA LEU A 412 -27.92 -8.06 -8.58
C LEU A 412 -26.97 -7.17 -7.77
N LEU A 413 -25.75 -7.64 -7.56
CA LEU A 413 -24.74 -6.86 -6.86
C LEU A 413 -24.09 -5.87 -7.83
N GLY A 414 -24.28 -4.57 -7.57
CA GLY A 414 -23.60 -3.52 -8.32
C GLY A 414 -22.08 -3.61 -8.16
N THR A 415 -21.34 -3.60 -9.26
CA THR A 415 -19.88 -3.65 -9.27
C THR A 415 -19.29 -2.45 -9.98
N ASP A 416 -18.28 -1.86 -9.35
CA ASP A 416 -17.45 -0.84 -9.96
C ASP A 416 -16.15 -1.50 -10.38
N PHE A 417 -15.95 -1.72 -11.69
CA PHE A 417 -14.64 -2.06 -12.20
C PHE A 417 -13.76 -0.83 -12.13
N VAL A 418 -12.81 -0.86 -11.20
CA VAL A 418 -11.65 0.02 -11.29
C VAL A 418 -10.62 -0.76 -12.08
N GLN A 419 -10.78 -0.75 -13.39
CA GLN A 419 -9.68 -1.09 -14.29
C GLN A 419 -8.60 -0.06 -13.95
N SER A 420 -7.48 -0.49 -13.37
CA SER A 420 -6.34 0.39 -13.12
C SER A 420 -5.62 0.72 -14.43
N ASP A 421 -6.38 0.93 -15.50
CA ASP A 421 -5.87 1.45 -16.74
C ASP A 421 -5.87 2.97 -16.63
N LEU A 422 -4.73 3.53 -17.01
CA LEU A 422 -4.37 4.94 -17.03
C LEU A 422 -5.33 5.86 -17.83
N GLN A 423 -6.51 5.37 -18.25
CA GLN A 423 -7.49 6.11 -19.05
C GLN A 423 -8.40 7.05 -18.23
N GLU A 424 -8.71 6.75 -16.95
CA GLU A 424 -9.55 7.63 -16.11
C GLU A 424 -8.94 9.04 -15.96
N ALA A 425 -7.60 9.15 -16.02
CA ALA A 425 -6.91 10.44 -15.97
C ALA A 425 -7.23 11.33 -17.17
N ARG A 426 -7.34 10.77 -18.38
CA ARG A 426 -7.70 11.54 -19.59
C ARG A 426 -9.15 12.01 -19.54
N GLN A 427 -10.06 11.19 -19.03
CA GLN A 427 -11.48 11.57 -18.93
C GLN A 427 -11.72 12.63 -17.86
N LEU A 428 -11.00 12.58 -16.72
CA LEU A 428 -11.09 13.62 -15.70
C LEU A 428 -10.47 14.95 -16.18
N GLU A 429 -9.37 14.90 -16.92
CA GLU A 429 -8.74 16.09 -17.51
C GLU A 429 -9.64 16.72 -18.58
N THR A 430 -10.29 15.89 -19.41
CA THR A 430 -11.30 16.33 -20.38
C THR A 430 -12.53 16.93 -19.69
N PHE A 431 -13.01 16.31 -18.62
CA PHE A 431 -14.12 16.82 -17.82
C PHE A 431 -13.78 18.15 -17.12
N LEU A 432 -12.57 18.28 -16.57
CA LEU A 432 -12.11 19.53 -15.98
C LEU A 432 -11.95 20.64 -17.03
N ASN A 433 -11.46 20.31 -18.23
CA ASN A 433 -11.40 21.24 -19.36
C ASN A 433 -12.80 21.68 -19.83
N VAL A 434 -13.79 20.76 -19.82
CA VAL A 434 -15.20 21.10 -20.09
C VAL A 434 -15.77 21.99 -18.99
N ILE A 435 -15.48 21.73 -17.70
CA ILE A 435 -15.91 22.60 -16.59
C ILE A 435 -15.28 24.00 -16.70
N ASP A 436 -14.01 24.10 -17.08
CA ASP A 436 -13.36 25.40 -17.29
C ASP A 436 -13.86 26.12 -18.54
N ALA A 437 -14.26 25.40 -19.60
CA ALA A 437 -14.93 25.97 -20.77
C ALA A 437 -16.37 26.42 -20.45
N LEU A 438 -17.06 25.74 -19.54
CA LEU A 438 -18.41 26.07 -19.09
C LEU A 438 -18.44 27.12 -17.97
N ARG A 439 -17.28 27.51 -17.41
CA ARG A 439 -17.23 28.64 -16.47
C ARG A 439 -17.60 29.92 -17.23
N PRO A 440 -18.67 30.63 -16.82
CA PRO A 440 -19.03 31.89 -17.43
C PRO A 440 -17.84 32.84 -17.32
N SER A 441 -17.37 33.36 -18.46
CA SER A 441 -16.31 34.36 -18.47
C SER A 441 -16.66 35.47 -17.46
N ARG A 442 -15.78 35.68 -16.49
CA ARG A 442 -15.94 36.70 -15.44
C ARG A 442 -15.79 38.12 -16.00
N LYS A 443 -16.49 38.45 -17.09
CA LYS A 443 -16.60 39.82 -17.62
C LYS A 443 -17.92 40.51 -17.24
N TYR A 444 -18.86 39.83 -16.57
CA TYR A 444 -20.16 40.41 -16.17
C TYR A 444 -20.34 40.69 -14.67
N ARG A 445 -19.26 40.89 -13.90
CA ARG A 445 -19.36 41.29 -12.48
C ARG A 445 -19.00 42.75 -12.17
N THR A 446 -19.06 43.63 -13.18
CA THR A 446 -18.85 45.08 -13.02
C THR A 446 -20.12 45.92 -13.09
N LEU A 447 -21.31 45.30 -13.21
CA LEU A 447 -22.59 46.02 -13.33
C LEU A 447 -23.45 46.04 -12.06
N ILE A 448 -23.07 45.34 -10.98
CA ILE A 448 -23.89 45.27 -9.74
C ILE A 448 -23.29 46.11 -8.59
N SER A 449 -22.06 46.61 -8.69
CA SER A 449 -21.44 47.48 -7.66
C SER A 449 -21.70 48.98 -7.82
N ARG A 450 -22.37 49.43 -8.90
CA ARG A 450 -22.75 50.84 -9.10
C ARG A 450 -24.15 51.22 -8.60
N GLY A 451 -25.00 50.25 -8.22
CA GLY A 451 -26.36 50.52 -7.71
C GLY A 451 -26.46 50.81 -6.20
N SER A 452 -25.42 50.56 -5.40
CA SER A 452 -25.51 50.62 -3.93
C SER A 452 -24.87 51.86 -3.29
N ARG A 453 -24.30 52.79 -4.10
CA ARG A 453 -23.72 54.06 -3.62
C ARG A 453 -24.66 55.26 -3.67
N ALA A 454 -25.86 55.14 -4.26
CA ALA A 454 -26.81 56.25 -4.39
C ALA A 454 -27.74 56.44 -3.18
N ASN A 455 -27.77 55.53 -2.19
CA ASN A 455 -28.81 55.52 -1.15
C ASN A 455 -28.33 55.71 0.30
N ARG A 456 -27.11 56.24 0.51
CA ARG A 456 -26.58 56.54 1.87
C ARG A 456 -26.51 58.03 2.22
N ASN A 457 -26.96 58.93 1.35
CA ASN A 457 -26.93 60.39 1.59
C ASN A 457 -28.22 60.99 2.20
N LEU A 458 -29.15 60.18 2.69
CA LEU A 458 -30.45 60.69 3.21
C LEU A 458 -30.72 60.47 4.71
N ARG A 459 -29.74 60.01 5.50
CA ARG A 459 -29.91 59.91 6.97
C ARG A 459 -28.71 60.43 7.74
N ALA A 460 -28.47 61.73 7.62
CA ALA A 460 -27.80 62.51 8.65
C ALA A 460 -28.75 63.62 9.08
N ARG A 461 -29.41 63.47 10.25
CA ARG A 461 -29.95 64.58 11.08
C ARG A 461 -30.61 64.04 12.35
N ARG A 462 -29.94 64.27 13.49
CA ARG A 462 -30.42 64.47 14.90
C ARG A 462 -29.29 63.98 15.82
N ARG A 463 -28.30 64.84 16.11
CA ARG A 463 -28.15 65.75 17.27
C ARG A 463 -27.91 65.03 18.62
N CYS A 464 -26.74 65.34 19.19
CA CYS A 464 -26.12 65.05 20.49
C CYS A 464 -26.85 65.75 21.68
N PRO A 465 -26.32 65.87 22.93
CA PRO A 465 -25.03 65.41 23.54
C PRO A 465 -25.10 64.95 25.04
N GLY A 466 -23.95 64.55 25.61
CA GLY A 466 -23.68 64.47 27.07
C GLY A 466 -22.64 63.40 27.41
N SER A 467 -21.33 63.70 27.41
CA SER A 467 -20.51 64.21 28.52
C SER A 467 -20.07 63.15 29.56
N VAL A 468 -18.75 63.01 29.69
CA VAL A 468 -17.91 62.88 30.91
C VAL A 468 -16.92 61.70 30.83
N SER A 469 -15.65 62.07 30.71
CA SER A 469 -14.43 61.30 31.05
C SER A 469 -13.90 61.83 32.40
N PRO A 470 -12.74 61.41 32.93
CA PRO A 470 -12.13 60.08 33.14
C PRO A 470 -11.59 59.92 34.59
N ILE A 471 -11.25 58.72 35.06
CA ILE A 471 -10.34 58.57 36.23
C ILE A 471 -9.30 57.47 36.02
N GLN A 472 -8.04 57.88 36.20
CA GLN A 472 -6.81 57.10 36.34
C GLN A 472 -6.67 56.44 37.73
N ARG A 473 -5.88 55.36 37.82
CA ARG A 473 -4.77 55.08 38.80
C ARG A 473 -4.67 53.55 39.03
N ARG A 474 -3.54 52.86 38.77
CA ARG A 474 -2.16 52.83 39.36
C ARG A 474 -1.99 51.62 40.31
N LYS A 475 -0.93 50.81 40.04
CA LYS A 475 0.03 50.14 40.98
C LYS A 475 -0.55 49.05 41.92
N THR A 476 0.11 47.97 42.36
CA THR A 476 1.54 47.54 42.52
C THR A 476 1.59 46.10 43.08
N GLY A 477 2.74 45.42 42.96
CA GLY A 477 3.25 44.33 43.84
C GLY A 477 2.75 42.91 43.49
N GLU A 478 3.56 41.84 43.45
CA GLU A 478 4.94 41.53 43.86
C GLU A 478 5.70 40.78 42.75
#